data_AF-A0A2E6W695-F1
#
_entry.id   AF-A0A2E6W695-F1
#
_cell.length_a   1.000
_cell.length_b   1.000
_cell.length_c   1.000
_cell.angle_alpha   90.00
_cell.angle_beta   90.00
_cell.angle_gamma   90.00
#
_symmetry.space_group_name_H-M   'P 1'
#
loop_
_entity.id
_entity.type
_entity.pdbx_description
1 polymer ?
#
loop_
_entity_poly.entity_id
_entity_poly.type
_entity_poly.pdbx_seq_one_letter_code
_entity_poly.pdbx_strand_id
1 'polypeptide(L)'
;MKKDGLLDCSRECMSTNKSCKKTSCRFFINYKKEHNCALVAIYENGPMTLRQIGDRLGISFARVKQIESQALKKIENSSLKSFLN
;
A
#
# COMPACT_ATOMS: atom_id res chain seq x y z
N MET A 1 -4.49 11.84 -16.96
CA MET A 1 -4.09 10.78 -16.01
C MET A 1 -5.35 10.15 -15.44
N LYS A 2 -5.42 8.81 -15.34
CA LYS A 2 -6.52 8.14 -14.64
C LYS A 2 -6.44 8.49 -13.15
N LYS A 3 -7.58 8.76 -12.51
CA LYS A 3 -7.68 9.19 -11.10
C LYS A 3 -7.64 8.01 -10.10
N ASP A 4 -7.33 6.80 -10.57
CA ASP A 4 -7.46 5.54 -9.83
C ASP A 4 -6.23 5.19 -8.96
N GLY A 5 -5.12 5.93 -9.09
CA GLY A 5 -3.90 5.68 -8.32
C GLY A 5 -3.09 4.45 -8.75
N LEU A 6 -3.48 3.77 -9.84
CA LEU A 6 -2.79 2.58 -10.34
C LEU A 6 -1.67 2.91 -11.33
N LEU A 7 -0.58 2.15 -11.27
CA LEU A 7 0.44 2.12 -12.33
C LEU A 7 0.00 1.17 -13.45
N ASP A 8 0.61 1.32 -14.64
CA ASP A 8 0.30 0.45 -15.78
C ASP A 8 0.63 -1.01 -15.50
N CYS A 9 1.73 -1.28 -14.79
CA CYS A 9 2.07 -2.65 -14.37
C CYS A 9 1.06 -3.24 -13.37
N SER A 10 0.43 -2.42 -12.52
CA SER A 10 -0.64 -2.88 -11.63
C SER A 10 -1.87 -3.29 -12.44
N ARG A 11 -2.25 -2.49 -13.46
CA ARG A 11 -3.37 -2.82 -14.37
C ARG A 11 -3.09 -4.07 -15.20
N GLU A 12 -1.84 -4.25 -15.63
CA GLU A 12 -1.40 -5.46 -16.33
C GLU A 12 -1.53 -6.70 -15.45
N CYS A 13 -1.06 -6.62 -14.19
CA CYS A 13 -1.19 -7.74 -13.25
C CYS A 13 -2.66 -8.12 -13.02
N MET A 14 -3.55 -7.13 -12.87
CA MET A 14 -5.00 -7.35 -12.71
C MET A 14 -5.63 -7.96 -13.96
N SER A 15 -5.38 -7.39 -15.15
CA SER A 15 -5.96 -7.87 -16.42
C SER A 15 -5.46 -9.26 -16.83
N THR A 16 -4.23 -9.60 -16.48
CA THR A 16 -3.65 -10.93 -16.74
C THR A 16 -3.84 -11.92 -15.61
N ASN A 17 -4.42 -11.49 -14.47
CA ASN A 17 -4.58 -12.26 -13.25
C ASN A 17 -3.26 -12.92 -12.77
N LYS A 18 -2.14 -12.21 -12.89
CA LYS A 18 -0.80 -12.71 -12.53
C LYS A 18 -0.22 -11.91 -11.37
N SER A 19 0.37 -12.61 -10.40
CA SER A 19 1.10 -11.94 -9.32
C SER A 19 2.44 -11.38 -9.81
N CYS A 20 2.75 -10.16 -9.38
CA CYS A 20 4.01 -9.50 -9.67
C CYS A 20 5.19 -10.30 -9.08
N LYS A 21 6.27 -10.43 -9.85
CA LYS A 21 7.51 -11.13 -9.45
C LYS A 21 8.64 -10.17 -9.08
N LYS A 22 8.46 -8.86 -9.29
CA LYS A 22 9.50 -7.85 -9.05
C LYS A 22 9.56 -7.48 -7.57
N THR A 23 10.30 -8.27 -6.79
CA THR A 23 10.49 -8.07 -5.34
C THR A 23 11.21 -6.77 -4.98
N SER A 24 11.97 -6.18 -5.91
CA SER A 24 12.63 -4.88 -5.72
C SER A 24 11.70 -3.68 -5.89
N CYS A 25 10.44 -3.88 -6.26
CA CYS A 25 9.48 -2.79 -6.39
C CYS A 25 9.08 -2.24 -5.01
N ARG A 26 9.06 -0.92 -4.84
CA ARG A 26 8.62 -0.25 -3.60
C ARG A 26 7.17 -0.56 -3.18
N PHE A 27 6.33 -1.02 -4.11
CA PHE A 27 4.94 -1.41 -3.86
C PHE A 27 4.77 -2.92 -3.76
N PHE A 28 5.86 -3.69 -3.82
CA PHE A 28 5.79 -5.14 -3.69
C PHE A 28 5.40 -5.50 -2.25
N ILE A 29 4.38 -6.35 -2.12
CA ILE A 29 4.00 -7.00 -0.86
C ILE A 29 3.88 -8.49 -1.13
N ASN A 30 4.25 -9.34 -0.18
CA ASN A 30 4.14 -10.78 -0.38
C ASN A 30 2.70 -11.26 -0.13
N TYR A 31 1.77 -10.80 -0.97
CA TYR A 31 0.34 -11.08 -0.86
C TYR A 31 -0.26 -11.42 -2.23
N LYS A 32 -0.27 -12.71 -2.56
CA LYS A 32 -0.61 -13.20 -3.90
C LYS A 32 -2.04 -12.90 -4.35
N LYS A 33 -2.98 -12.83 -3.39
CA LYS A 33 -4.40 -12.55 -3.66
C LYS A 33 -4.61 -11.20 -4.34
N GLU A 34 -3.72 -10.24 -4.09
CA GLU A 34 -3.76 -8.88 -4.64
C GLU A 34 -2.51 -8.64 -5.50
N HIS A 35 -2.15 -9.66 -6.28
CA HIS A 35 -1.06 -9.64 -7.25
C HIS A 35 0.31 -9.21 -6.71
N ASN A 36 0.58 -9.42 -5.42
CA ASN A 36 1.79 -8.96 -4.74
C ASN A 36 2.01 -7.43 -4.83
N CYS A 37 0.94 -6.64 -4.91
CA CYS A 37 1.03 -5.20 -5.14
C CYS A 37 0.17 -4.40 -4.16
N ALA A 38 0.80 -3.50 -3.40
CA ALA A 38 0.10 -2.63 -2.46
C ALA A 38 -0.91 -1.69 -3.14
N LEU A 39 -0.65 -1.24 -4.38
CA LEU A 39 -1.59 -0.38 -5.11
C LEU A 39 -2.86 -1.14 -5.51
N VAL A 40 -2.72 -2.41 -5.91
CA VAL A 40 -3.87 -3.29 -6.19
C VAL A 40 -4.66 -3.52 -4.91
N ALA A 41 -3.97 -3.84 -3.81
CA ALA A 41 -4.60 -4.04 -2.50
C ALA A 41 -5.46 -2.83 -2.09
N ILE A 42 -4.93 -1.62 -2.24
CA ILE A 42 -5.65 -0.38 -1.93
C ILE A 42 -6.83 -0.16 -2.90
N TYR A 43 -6.63 -0.40 -4.19
CA TYR A 43 -7.67 -0.21 -5.20
C TYR A 43 -8.87 -1.14 -5.00
N GLU A 44 -8.64 -2.41 -4.68
CA GLU A 44 -9.70 -3.42 -4.53
C GLU A 44 -10.44 -3.34 -3.19
N ASN A 45 -9.78 -2.88 -2.12
CA ASN A 45 -10.35 -2.89 -0.77
C ASN A 45 -10.68 -1.49 -0.23
N GLY A 46 -10.15 -0.43 -0.84
CA GLY A 46 -10.23 0.92 -0.30
C GLY A 46 -9.43 1.09 1.01
N PRO A 47 -9.85 1.99 1.91
CA PRO A 47 -9.26 2.13 3.23
C PRO A 47 -9.32 0.82 4.02
N MET A 48 -8.17 0.37 4.54
CA MET A 48 -8.06 -0.87 5.28
C MET A 48 -7.76 -0.61 6.75
N THR A 49 -8.22 -1.52 7.61
CA THR A 49 -7.86 -1.53 9.03
C THR A 49 -6.39 -1.93 9.22
N LEU A 50 -5.79 -1.54 10.35
CA LEU A 50 -4.42 -1.90 10.69
C LEU A 50 -4.19 -3.42 10.76
N ARG A 51 -5.23 -4.20 11.11
CA ARG A 51 -5.18 -5.67 11.11
C ARG A 51 -5.09 -6.22 9.69
N GLN A 52 -5.98 -5.77 8.81
CA GLN A 52 -5.97 -6.13 7.38
C GLN A 52 -4.64 -5.79 6.70
N ILE A 53 -4.03 -4.66 7.06
CA ILE A 53 -2.70 -4.27 6.55
C ILE A 53 -1.62 -5.20 7.11
N GLY A 54 -1.68 -5.53 8.41
CA GLY A 54 -0.76 -6.45 9.05
C GLY A 54 -0.75 -7.83 8.39
N ASP A 55 -1.93 -8.37 8.09
CA ASP A 55 -2.10 -9.66 7.42
C ASP A 55 -1.45 -9.68 6.02
N ARG A 56 -1.49 -8.56 5.29
CA ARG A 56 -0.90 -8.43 3.94
C ARG A 56 0.62 -8.28 3.97
N LEU A 57 1.12 -7.54 4.96
CA LEU A 57 2.54 -7.25 5.12
C LEU A 57 3.29 -8.33 5.90
N GLY A 58 2.58 -9.25 6.57
CA GLY A 58 3.17 -10.29 7.42
C GLY A 58 3.74 -9.72 8.72
N ILE A 59 3.15 -8.65 9.26
CA ILE A 59 3.59 -7.99 10.51
C ILE A 59 2.42 -7.79 11.47
N SER A 60 2.72 -7.67 12.76
CA SER A 60 1.67 -7.48 13.78
C SER A 60 0.94 -6.14 13.62
N PHE A 61 -0.33 -6.07 14.04
CA PHE A 61 -1.11 -4.82 14.02
C PHE A 61 -0.39 -3.70 14.79
N ALA A 62 0.28 -4.04 15.90
CA ALA A 62 1.03 -3.09 16.70
C ALA A 62 2.21 -2.52 15.91
N ARG A 63 2.88 -3.34 15.09
CA ARG A 63 3.96 -2.88 14.21
C ARG A 63 3.45 -1.95 13.11
N VAL A 64 2.30 -2.26 12.51
CA VAL A 64 1.64 -1.35 11.55
C VAL A 64 1.35 0.00 12.22
N LYS A 65 0.76 0.00 13.42
CA LYS A 65 0.45 1.23 14.17
C LYS A 65 1.70 2.06 14.45
N GLN A 66 2.79 1.42 14.85
CA GLN A 66 4.06 2.11 15.08
C GLN A 66 4.59 2.80 13.82
N ILE A 67 4.53 2.12 12.67
CA ILE A 67 4.97 2.69 11.39
C ILE A 67 4.09 3.88 11.00
N GLU A 68 2.77 3.73 11.09
CA GLU A 68 1.81 4.81 10.82
C GLU A 68 2.07 6.04 11.71
N SER A 69 2.14 5.87 13.02
CA SER A 69 2.38 6.97 13.95
C SER A 69 3.71 7.68 13.67
N GLN A 70 4.77 6.94 13.34
CA GLN A 70 6.05 7.55 12.97
C GLN A 70 5.98 8.30 11.64
N ALA A 71 5.23 7.80 10.67
CA ALA A 71 5.02 8.47 9.40
C ALA A 71 4.24 9.78 9.60
N LEU A 72 3.16 9.76 10.37
CA LEU A 72 2.38 10.95 10.71
C LEU A 72 3.24 12.01 11.42
N LYS A 73 4.03 11.60 12.43
CA LYS A 73 4.95 12.51 13.12
C LYS A 73 6.00 13.13 12.20
N LYS A 74 6.48 12.40 11.18
CA LYS A 74 7.39 12.96 10.17
C LYS A 74 6.69 14.00 9.29
N ILE A 75 5.44 13.73 8.90
CA ILE A 75 4.64 14.66 8.08
C ILE A 75 4.37 15.95 8.87
N GLU A 76 3.99 15.84 10.15
CA GLU A 76 3.78 16.98 11.06
C GLU A 76 5.00 17.89 11.18
N ASN A 77 6.21 17.34 11.08
CA ASN A 77 7.47 18.09 11.16
C ASN A 77 8.05 18.47 9.78
N SER A 78 7.27 18.30 8.71
CA SER A 78 7.67 18.62 7.34
C SER A 78 6.89 19.79 6.77
N SER A 79 7.34 20.32 5.63
CA SER A 79 6.60 21.32 4.86
C SER A 79 5.21 20.85 4.40
N LEU A 80 4.94 19.54 4.46
CA LEU A 80 3.64 18.97 4.10
C LEU A 80 2.55 19.20 5.15
N LYS A 81 2.90 19.71 6.34
CA LYS A 81 1.93 20.03 7.40
C LYS A 81 0.84 20.99 6.91
N SER A 82 1.16 21.89 5.99
CA SER A 82 0.20 22.85 5.44
C SER A 82 -0.98 22.20 4.70
N PHE A 83 -0.84 20.95 4.25
CA PHE A 83 -1.91 20.20 3.59
C PHE A 83 -2.80 19.42 4.55
N LEU A 84 -2.50 19.43 5.86
CA LEU A 84 -3.29 18.75 6.89
C LEU A 84 -4.31 19.67 7.57
N ASN A 85 -4.33 20.96 7.24
CA ASN A 85 -5.25 21.97 7.78
C ASN A 85 -6.18 22.53 6.69
#